data_AF-A0A7W1AS30-F1
#
_entry.id   AF-A0A7W1AS30-F1
#
_cell.length_a   1.000
_cell.length_b   1.000
_cell.length_c   1.000
_cell.angle_alpha   90.00
_cell.angle_beta   90.00
_cell.angle_gamma   90.00
#
_symmetry.space_group_name_H-M   'P 1'
#
loop_
_entity.id
_entity.type
_entity.pdbx_description
1 polymer ?
#
loop_
_entity_poly.entity_id
_entity_poly.type
_entity_poly.pdbx_seq_one_letter_code
_entity_poly.pdbx_strand_id
1 'polypeptide(L)'
;MVEGEGETLIKRGDSSFQLFAIEDGAVEVCSSKEETLATLGVGQVVGEIGVAKHGLRKASVEATQAAGGFFLTNSQVQMVRREAPGFEQKLQPLVEQRGF
;
A
#
# COMPACT_ATOMS: atom_id res chain seq x y z
N MET A 1 -8.46 8.90 -6.01
CA MET A 1 -8.98 9.15 -4.64
C MET A 1 -8.01 10.10 -3.97
N VAL A 2 -8.50 11.01 -3.13
CA VAL A 2 -7.67 11.94 -2.34
C VAL A 2 -8.16 11.89 -0.91
N GLU A 3 -7.24 11.66 0.03
CA GLU A 3 -7.50 11.68 1.47
C GLU A 3 -6.81 12.89 2.11
N GLY A 4 -7.44 13.47 3.12
CA GLY A 4 -6.90 14.59 3.88
C GLY A 4 -5.83 14.17 4.88
N GLU A 5 -5.08 15.14 5.42
CA GLU A 5 -4.13 14.88 6.51
C GLU A 5 -4.84 14.23 7.72
N GLY A 6 -4.24 13.16 8.26
CA GLY A 6 -4.77 12.37 9.38
C GLY A 6 -5.81 11.32 9.00
N GLU A 7 -6.26 11.28 7.74
CA GLU A 7 -7.25 10.28 7.29
C GLU A 7 -6.62 8.89 7.10
N THR A 8 -7.41 7.86 7.36
CA THR A 8 -6.97 6.45 7.26
C THR A 8 -7.32 5.87 5.89
N LEU A 9 -6.31 5.58 5.07
CA LEU A 9 -6.46 4.95 3.75
C LEU A 9 -6.69 3.44 3.87
N ILE A 10 -5.96 2.81 4.79
CA ILE A 10 -6.00 1.37 5.03
C ILE A 10 -6.06 1.16 6.53
N LYS A 11 -7.00 0.32 6.97
CA LYS A 11 -7.14 -0.02 8.38
C LYS A 11 -6.58 -1.41 8.67
N ARG A 12 -5.76 -1.52 9.72
CA ARG A 12 -5.28 -2.81 10.23
C ARG A 12 -6.46 -3.74 10.59
N GLY A 13 -6.31 -5.02 10.27
CA GLY A 13 -7.29 -6.06 10.57
C GLY A 13 -8.36 -6.25 9.49
N ASP A 14 -8.52 -5.31 8.56
CA ASP A 14 -9.49 -5.46 7.47
C ASP A 14 -9.04 -6.54 6.48
N SER A 15 -10.01 -7.22 5.87
CA SER A 15 -9.76 -8.12 4.74
C SER A 15 -9.23 -7.31 3.55
N SER A 16 -8.18 -7.79 2.89
CA SER A 16 -7.58 -7.03 1.79
C SER A 16 -7.36 -7.85 0.53
N PHE A 17 -7.72 -7.25 -0.61
CA PHE A 17 -7.51 -7.79 -1.95
C PHE A 17 -7.01 -6.71 -2.93
N GLN A 18 -6.50 -5.60 -2.40
CA GLN A 18 -6.08 -4.44 -3.19
C GLN A 18 -4.82 -3.80 -2.59
N LEU A 19 -3.97 -3.24 -3.45
CA LEU A 19 -2.88 -2.34 -3.07
C LEU A 19 -3.22 -0.91 -3.46
N PHE A 20 -2.62 0.07 -2.80
CA PHE A 20 -2.75 1.49 -3.13
C PHE A 20 -1.44 2.00 -3.74
N ALA A 21 -1.54 2.70 -4.87
CA ALA A 21 -0.42 3.38 -5.51
C ALA A 21 -0.54 4.88 -5.26
N ILE A 22 0.53 5.50 -4.74
CA ILE A 22 0.56 6.91 -4.36
C ILE A 22 0.99 7.73 -5.58
N GLU A 23 0.11 8.60 -6.06
CA GLU A 23 0.38 9.56 -7.14
C GLU A 23 0.70 10.96 -6.63
N ASP A 24 0.22 11.30 -5.43
CA ASP A 24 0.42 12.60 -4.80
C ASP A 24 0.49 12.48 -3.28
N GLY A 25 1.25 13.36 -2.62
CA GLY A 25 1.37 13.43 -1.17
C GLY A 25 2.21 12.33 -0.52
N ALA A 26 1.96 12.09 0.77
CA ALA A 26 2.69 11.13 1.59
C ALA A 26 1.79 10.49 2.66
N VAL A 27 2.17 9.28 3.06
CA VAL A 27 1.46 8.47 4.06
C VAL A 27 2.45 7.80 5.00
N GLU A 28 1.97 7.42 6.18
CA GLU A 28 2.67 6.60 7.15
C GLU A 28 2.01 5.24 7.31
N VAL A 29 2.84 4.21 7.46
CA VAL A 29 2.42 2.84 7.74
C VAL A 29 2.63 2.59 9.22
N CYS A 30 1.56 2.30 9.95
CA CYS A 30 1.58 2.23 11.41
C CYS A 30 1.17 0.84 11.91
N SER A 31 2.00 0.21 12.74
CA SER A 31 1.65 -1.06 13.41
C SER A 31 0.57 -0.82 14.46
N SER A 32 0.69 0.31 15.17
CA SER A 32 -0.18 0.82 16.22
C SER A 32 -0.13 2.35 16.19
N LYS A 33 -0.93 3.03 17.01
CA LYS A 33 -0.97 4.50 17.03
C LYS A 33 0.36 5.17 17.36
N GLU A 34 1.28 4.48 18.02
CA GLU A 34 2.54 5.05 18.50
C GLU A 34 3.76 4.52 17.73
N GLU A 35 3.56 3.60 16.78
CA GLU A 35 4.65 2.95 16.06
C GLU A 35 4.49 3.08 14.54
N THR A 36 5.19 4.07 13.98
CA THR A 36 5.38 4.23 12.54
C THR A 36 6.46 3.28 12.04
N LEU A 37 6.10 2.39 11.12
CA LEU A 37 6.97 1.41 10.49
C LEU A 37 7.68 1.96 9.25
N ALA A 38 7.00 2.84 8.49
CA ALA A 38 7.53 3.44 7.28
C ALA A 38 6.76 4.71 6.89
N THR A 39 7.45 5.64 6.23
CA THR A 39 6.83 6.77 5.53
C THR A 39 6.99 6.55 4.03
N LEU A 40 5.89 6.69 3.28
CA LEU A 40 5.82 6.42 1.85
C LEU A 40 5.30 7.65 1.10
N GLY A 41 5.79 7.86 -0.12
CA GLY A 41 5.39 8.96 -0.97
C GLY A 41 5.16 8.55 -2.43
N VAL A 42 5.10 9.56 -3.29
CA VAL A 42 4.81 9.42 -4.74
C VAL A 42 5.65 8.32 -5.39
N GLY A 43 4.99 7.49 -6.20
CA GLY A 43 5.60 6.38 -6.94
C GLY A 43 5.80 5.11 -6.11
N GLN A 44 5.52 5.16 -4.80
CA GLN A 44 5.52 3.98 -3.94
C GLN A 44 4.12 3.39 -3.80
N VAL A 45 4.07 2.12 -3.41
CA VAL A 45 2.83 1.38 -3.16
C VAL A 45 2.75 0.93 -1.71
N VAL A 46 1.53 0.68 -1.24
CA VAL A 46 1.26 0.09 0.07
C VAL A 46 0.12 -0.92 0.00
N GLY A 47 0.16 -1.92 0.89
CA GLY A 47 -0.83 -3.00 0.91
C GLY A 47 -0.51 -4.16 -0.03
N GLU A 48 0.67 -4.14 -0.64
CA GLU A 48 1.25 -5.17 -1.50
C GLU A 48 1.35 -6.54 -0.82
N ILE A 49 1.55 -6.56 0.50
CA ILE A 49 1.62 -7.80 1.28
C ILE A 49 0.26 -8.51 1.30
N GLY A 50 -0.84 -7.75 1.38
CA GLY A 50 -2.19 -8.31 1.34
C GLY A 50 -2.51 -8.97 0.00
N VAL A 51 -2.03 -8.35 -1.09
CA VAL A 51 -2.09 -8.90 -2.45
C VAL A 51 -1.24 -10.17 -2.57
N ALA A 52 -0.03 -10.19 -2.00
CA ALA A 52 0.92 -11.30 -2.14
C ALA A 52 0.63 -12.51 -1.23
N LYS A 53 0.20 -12.28 0.02
CA LYS A 53 0.07 -13.32 1.06
C LYS A 53 -1.37 -13.71 1.40
N HIS A 54 -2.37 -13.10 0.75
CA HIS A 54 -3.80 -13.38 0.97
C HIS A 54 -4.19 -13.41 2.46
N GLY A 55 -4.09 -12.26 3.12
CA GLY A 55 -4.36 -12.12 4.56
C GLY A 55 -4.94 -10.77 4.96
N LEU A 56 -5.18 -10.61 6.26
CA LEU A 56 -5.63 -9.35 6.85
C LEU A 56 -4.54 -8.27 6.75
N ARG A 57 -4.96 -7.00 6.71
CA ARG A 57 -4.03 -5.87 6.81
C ARG A 57 -3.25 -5.95 8.11
N LYS A 58 -1.91 -6.02 8.01
CA LYS A 58 -1.04 -6.10 9.19
C LYS A 58 -0.78 -4.76 9.87
N ALA A 59 -0.94 -3.66 9.13
CA ALA A 59 -0.71 -2.30 9.57
C ALA A 59 -1.82 -1.39 9.02
N SER A 60 -2.01 -0.24 9.67
CA SER A 60 -2.81 0.86 9.14
C SER A 60 -1.95 1.74 8.25
N VAL A 61 -2.59 2.53 7.39
CA VAL A 61 -1.95 3.55 6.57
C VAL A 61 -2.71 4.84 6.74
N GLU A 62 -2.01 5.88 7.17
CA GLU A 62 -2.58 7.19 7.48
C GLU A 62 -1.90 8.27 6.65
N ALA A 63 -2.67 9.21 6.13
CA ALA A 63 -2.15 10.34 5.36
C ALA A 63 -1.42 11.33 6.28
N THR A 64 -0.17 11.68 5.96
CA THR A 64 0.59 12.72 6.71
C THR A 64 0.41 14.12 6.13
N GLN A 65 -0.15 14.20 4.94
CA GLN A 65 -0.62 15.38 4.24
C GLN A 65 -1.69 14.93 3.25
N ALA A 66 -2.32 15.85 2.51
CA ALA A 66 -3.23 15.46 1.43
C ALA A 66 -2.54 14.43 0.50
N ALA A 67 -3.11 13.24 0.39
CA ALA A 67 -2.51 12.11 -0.32
C ALA A 67 -3.47 11.55 -1.35
N GLY A 68 -2.98 11.38 -2.58
CA GLY A 68 -3.79 11.01 -3.73
C GLY A 68 -3.25 9.78 -4.45
N GLY A 69 -4.15 9.02 -5.05
CA GLY A 69 -3.79 7.86 -5.85
C GLY A 69 -4.96 6.93 -6.18
N PHE A 70 -4.64 5.68 -6.46
CA PHE A 70 -5.63 4.67 -6.88
C PHE A 70 -5.36 3.30 -6.27
N PHE A 71 -6.45 2.56 -6.03
CA PHE A 71 -6.39 1.17 -5.63
C PHE A 71 -6.33 0.26 -6.86
N LEU A 72 -5.44 -0.73 -6.81
CA LEU A 72 -5.39 -1.84 -7.75
C LEU A 72 -5.87 -3.11 -7.07
N THR A 73 -6.93 -3.72 -7.59
CA THR A 73 -7.39 -5.04 -7.17
C THR A 73 -6.39 -6.12 -7.55
N ASN A 74 -6.50 -7.30 -6.92
CA ASN A 74 -5.75 -8.49 -7.33
C ASN A 74 -5.88 -8.75 -8.84
N SER A 75 -7.07 -8.64 -9.43
CA SER A 75 -7.26 -8.85 -10.87
C SER A 75 -6.52 -7.80 -11.71
N GLN A 76 -6.52 -6.54 -11.29
CA GLN A 76 -5.76 -5.48 -11.95
C GLN A 76 -4.24 -5.67 -11.77
N VAL A 77 -3.78 -6.09 -10.60
CA VAL A 77 -2.36 -6.44 -10.38
C VAL A 77 -1.94 -7.60 -11.29
N GLN A 78 -2.78 -8.63 -11.45
CA GLN A 78 -2.51 -9.73 -12.39
C GLN A 78 -2.49 -9.28 -13.85
N MET A 79 -3.30 -8.29 -14.22
CA MET A 79 -3.26 -7.67 -15.54
C MET A 79 -1.94 -6.92 -15.76
N VAL A 80 -1.55 -6.06 -14.81
CA VAL A 80 -0.28 -5.32 -14.86
C VAL A 80 0.91 -6.27 -14.93
N ARG A 81 0.90 -7.37 -14.17
CA ARG A 81 1.95 -8.42 -14.24
C ARG A 81 2.14 -9.00 -15.64
N ARG A 82 1.06 -9.12 -16.42
CA ARG A 82 1.10 -9.63 -17.81
C ARG A 82 1.57 -8.58 -18.80
N GLU A 83 1.20 -7.32 -18.60
CA GLU A 83 1.41 -6.24 -19.56
C GLU A 83 2.69 -5.44 -19.32
N ALA A 84 3.24 -5.44 -18.10
CA ALA A 84 4.42 -4.67 -17.72
C ALA A 84 5.57 -5.59 -17.30
N PRO A 85 6.45 -5.99 -18.24
CA PRO A 85 7.70 -6.67 -17.92
C PRO A 85 8.50 -5.84 -16.91
N GLY A 86 8.93 -6.44 -15.79
CA GLY A 86 9.63 -5.71 -14.72
C GLY A 86 8.78 -5.42 -13.48
N PHE A 87 7.45 -5.57 -13.55
CA PHE A 87 6.57 -5.26 -12.43
C PHE A 87 6.89 -6.11 -11.19
N GLU A 88 7.05 -7.43 -11.37
CA GLU A 88 7.36 -8.33 -10.25
C GLU A 88 8.74 -8.05 -9.65
N GLN A 89 9.73 -7.71 -10.48
CA GLN A 89 11.08 -7.36 -10.02
C GLN A 89 11.06 -6.11 -9.14
N LYS A 90 10.11 -5.19 -9.33
CA LYS A 90 9.91 -4.02 -8.49
C LYS A 90 9.05 -4.32 -7.26
N LEU A 91 8.06 -5.21 -7.37
CA LEU A 91 7.13 -5.52 -6.27
C LEU A 91 7.75 -6.47 -5.23
N GLN A 92 8.48 -7.49 -5.67
CA GLN A 92 9.05 -8.54 -4.83
C GLN A 92 9.95 -7.99 -3.70
N PRO A 93 10.89 -7.06 -3.95
CA PRO A 93 11.73 -6.51 -2.90
C PRO A 93 10.93 -5.76 -1.82
N LEU A 94 9.81 -5.11 -2.20
CA LEU A 94 8.95 -4.40 -1.26
C LEU A 94 8.27 -5.39 -0.29
N VAL A 95 7.76 -6.52 -0.81
CA VAL A 95 7.14 -7.57 0.00
C VAL A 95 8.12 -8.19 0.99
N GLU A 96 9.39 -8.33 0.60
CA GLU A 96 10.46 -8.87 1.44
C GLU A 96 10.90 -7.88 2.52
N GLN A 97 11.15 -6.62 2.15
CA GLN A 97 11.62 -5.57 3.07
C GLN A 97 10.55 -5.16 4.09
N ARG A 98 9.27 -5.25 3.72
CA ARG A 98 8.15 -4.78 4.54
C ARG A 98 7.38 -5.92 5.22
N GLY A 99 7.95 -7.12 5.23
CA GLY A 99 7.30 -8.34 5.71
C GLY A 99 7.02 -8.43 7.21
N PHE A 100 7.06 -7.31 7.95
CA PHE A 100 6.59 -7.18 9.33
C PHE A 100 5.20 -7.81 9.50
#